data_AF-A0A7V0P3A8-F1
#
_entry.id   AF-A0A7V0P3A8-F1
#
_cell.length_a   1.000
_cell.length_b   1.000
_cell.length_c   1.000
_cell.angle_alpha   90.00
_cell.angle_beta   90.00
_cell.angle_gamma   90.00
#
_symmetry.space_group_name_H-M   'P 1'
#
loop_
_entity.id
_entity.type
_entity.pdbx_description
1 polymer ?
#
loop_
_entity_poly.entity_id
_entity_poly.type
_entity_poly.pdbx_seq_one_letter_code
_entity_poly.pdbx_strand_id
1 'polypeptide(L)'
;MEYRIQEVSRKLQVPRSTIRYWETEFSELVKPGRTDGGQRRYSEKDIDNLIQIKKILHNKNRSIDQAKRLLKIGNADIGRIDWKNQTILLTGGTGSFGKHFCRIMLQNYHPKVIRIYSRDELKQHEMRQKFGDEYVRYFIGDVRDPDRLKRAMEGVDIVVHAAALKQVPSCEYNPFEAVKTNIHGAQNVIDAAIDTGVKKVIALSTDKAV
;
A
#
# COMPACT_ATOMS: atom_id res chain seq x y z
N MET A 1 18.24 -11.43 11.36
CA MET A 1 19.10 -12.56 10.98
C MET A 1 19.96 -12.16 9.76
N GLU A 2 21.17 -12.72 9.59
CA GLU A 2 22.02 -12.45 8.40
C GLU A 2 22.08 -13.66 7.48
N TYR A 3 22.06 -13.43 6.16
CA TYR A 3 22.04 -14.47 5.13
C TYR A 3 23.31 -14.48 4.28
N ARG A 4 23.75 -15.67 3.85
CA ARG A 4 24.82 -15.85 2.85
C ARG A 4 24.26 -15.71 1.44
N ILE A 5 25.10 -15.32 0.47
CA ILE A 5 24.66 -15.15 -0.92
C ILE A 5 24.02 -16.42 -1.53
N GLN A 6 24.46 -17.62 -1.12
CA GLN A 6 23.82 -18.88 -1.55
C GLN A 6 22.38 -18.99 -1.07
N GLU A 7 22.10 -18.57 0.16
CA GLU A 7 20.77 -18.62 0.77
C GLU A 7 19.85 -17.59 0.14
N VAL A 8 20.37 -16.37 -0.11
CA VAL A 8 19.64 -15.32 -0.83
C VAL A 8 19.28 -15.78 -2.24
N SER A 9 20.23 -16.36 -2.96
CA SER A 9 20.03 -16.91 -4.31
C SER A 9 18.94 -17.98 -4.35
N ARG A 10 18.92 -18.88 -3.36
CA ARG A 10 17.88 -19.90 -3.22
C ARG A 10 16.51 -19.27 -2.90
N LYS A 11 16.47 -18.34 -1.95
CA LYS A 11 15.24 -17.67 -1.51
C LYS A 11 14.59 -16.87 -2.64
N LEU A 12 15.40 -16.13 -3.40
CA LEU A 12 14.92 -15.31 -4.51
C LEU A 12 14.80 -16.09 -5.82
N GLN A 13 15.27 -17.34 -5.91
CA GLN A 13 15.33 -18.11 -7.16
C GLN A 13 15.97 -17.31 -8.30
N VAL A 14 17.12 -16.71 -8.04
CA VAL A 14 17.93 -15.98 -9.04
C VAL A 14 19.40 -16.37 -8.90
N PRO A 15 20.18 -16.38 -9.99
CA PRO A 15 21.62 -16.68 -9.92
C PRO A 15 22.38 -15.72 -9.00
N ARG A 16 23.43 -16.22 -8.35
CA ARG A 16 24.33 -15.40 -7.51
C ARG A 16 24.96 -14.25 -8.30
N SER A 17 25.21 -14.43 -9.60
CA SER A 17 25.71 -13.38 -10.50
C SER A 17 24.71 -12.24 -10.65
N THR A 18 23.42 -12.53 -10.77
CA THR A 18 22.35 -11.52 -10.84
C THR A 18 22.27 -10.69 -9.56
N ILE A 19 22.40 -11.34 -8.39
CA ILE A 19 22.43 -10.62 -7.10
C ILE A 19 23.63 -9.68 -7.03
N ARG A 20 24.82 -10.16 -7.43
CA ARG A 20 26.03 -9.32 -7.49
C ARG A 20 25.87 -8.14 -8.45
N TYR A 21 25.24 -8.36 -9.60
CA TYR A 21 24.95 -7.29 -10.55
C TYR A 21 24.02 -6.25 -9.93
N TRP A 22 22.97 -6.67 -9.20
CA TRP A 22 22.07 -5.76 -8.50
C TRP A 22 22.74 -5.02 -7.35
N GLU A 23 23.70 -5.60 -6.63
CA GLU A 23 24.51 -4.86 -5.64
C GLU A 23 25.22 -3.66 -6.27
N THR A 24 25.77 -3.83 -7.48
CA THR A 24 26.45 -2.76 -8.20
C THR A 24 25.46 -1.70 -8.67
N GLU A 25 24.38 -2.13 -9.32
CA GLU A 25 23.40 -1.20 -9.90
C GLU A 25 22.58 -0.46 -8.84
N PHE A 26 22.24 -1.12 -7.75
CA PHE A 26 21.39 -0.60 -6.67
C PHE A 26 22.17 -0.44 -5.36
N SER A 27 23.40 0.06 -5.45
CA SER A 27 24.33 0.20 -4.33
C SER A 27 23.83 1.10 -3.20
N GLU A 28 22.89 2.01 -3.47
CA GLU A 28 22.22 2.81 -2.44
C GLU A 28 21.23 1.98 -1.58
N LEU A 29 20.69 0.88 -2.13
CA LEU A 29 19.62 0.08 -1.52
C LEU A 29 20.12 -1.24 -0.91
N VAL A 30 21.10 -1.88 -1.54
CA VAL A 30 21.60 -3.20 -1.12
C VAL A 30 23.08 -3.08 -0.78
N LYS A 31 23.40 -3.15 0.52
CA LYS A 31 24.77 -3.00 1.03
C LYS A 31 25.08 -4.14 2.00
N PRO A 32 25.38 -5.36 1.50
CA PRO A 32 25.65 -6.48 2.37
C PRO A 32 26.89 -6.20 3.22
N GLY A 33 26.79 -6.52 4.51
CA GLY A 33 27.93 -6.60 5.40
C GLY A 33 28.94 -7.64 4.92
N ARG A 34 30.14 -7.62 5.49
CA ARG A 34 31.19 -8.59 5.20
C ARG A 34 31.75 -9.16 6.49
N THR A 35 32.00 -10.46 6.50
CA THR A 35 32.80 -11.09 7.54
C THR A 35 34.28 -10.72 7.36
N ASP A 36 35.11 -11.02 8.36
CA ASP A 36 36.58 -10.85 8.27
C ASP A 36 37.20 -11.59 7.08
N GLY A 37 36.66 -12.76 6.72
CA GLY A 37 37.03 -13.49 5.50
C GLY A 37 36.46 -12.94 4.18
N GLY A 38 35.92 -11.72 4.17
CA GLY A 38 35.39 -11.03 2.99
C GLY A 38 34.07 -11.58 2.43
N GLN A 39 33.42 -12.53 3.11
CA GLN A 39 32.16 -13.12 2.66
C GLN A 39 30.98 -12.19 2.94
N ARG A 40 30.08 -12.04 1.96
CA ARG A 40 28.87 -11.22 2.07
C ARG A 40 27.88 -11.78 3.09
N ARG A 41 27.23 -10.87 3.83
CA ARG A 41 26.14 -11.10 4.76
C ARG A 41 25.02 -10.09 4.48
N TYR A 42 23.84 -10.59 4.12
CA TYR A 42 22.69 -9.74 3.79
C TYR A 42 21.76 -9.66 5.00
N SER A 43 21.37 -8.45 5.37
CA SER A 43 20.33 -8.22 6.37
C SER A 43 18.95 -8.55 5.80
N GLU A 44 17.93 -8.71 6.65
CA GLU A 44 16.54 -8.86 6.22
C GLU A 44 16.09 -7.71 5.29
N LYS A 45 16.53 -6.49 5.58
CA LYS A 45 16.28 -5.30 4.74
C LYS A 45 16.89 -5.43 3.34
N ASP A 46 18.10 -5.97 3.23
CA ASP A 46 18.72 -6.22 1.92
C ASP A 46 17.91 -7.25 1.12
N ILE A 47 17.39 -8.29 1.79
CA ILE A 47 16.54 -9.30 1.15
C ILE A 47 15.26 -8.67 0.62
N ASP A 48 14.60 -7.83 1.40
CA ASP A 48 13.37 -7.16 0.98
C ASP A 48 13.60 -6.24 -0.22
N ASN A 49 14.71 -5.49 -0.21
CA ASN A 49 15.12 -4.65 -1.34
C ASN A 49 15.39 -5.49 -2.60
N LEU A 50 16.10 -6.61 -2.48
CA LEU A 50 16.36 -7.53 -3.61
C LEU A 50 15.06 -8.16 -4.15
N ILE A 51 14.08 -8.47 -3.29
CA ILE A 51 12.76 -8.95 -3.71
C ILE A 51 12.03 -7.87 -4.50
N GLN A 52 12.07 -6.62 -4.07
CA GLN A 52 11.47 -5.49 -4.80
C GLN A 52 12.14 -5.29 -6.16
N ILE A 53 13.47 -5.30 -6.22
CA ILE A 53 14.23 -5.20 -7.48
C ILE A 53 13.81 -6.33 -8.43
N LYS A 54 13.75 -7.58 -7.95
CA LYS A 54 13.29 -8.72 -8.74
C LYS A 54 11.88 -8.48 -9.30
N LYS A 55 10.93 -8.07 -8.45
CA LYS A 55 9.54 -7.82 -8.87
C LYS A 55 9.43 -6.75 -9.94
N ILE A 56 10.18 -5.64 -9.81
CA ILE A 56 10.14 -4.53 -10.76
C ILE A 56 10.74 -4.92 -12.11
N LEU A 57 11.88 -5.62 -12.10
CA LEU A 57 12.55 -6.04 -13.33
C LEU A 57 11.76 -7.15 -14.06
N HIS A 58 11.07 -8.02 -13.32
CA HIS A 58 10.29 -9.12 -13.90
C HIS A 58 8.88 -8.70 -14.36
N ASN A 59 8.25 -7.70 -13.74
CA ASN A 59 6.98 -7.16 -14.21
C ASN A 59 7.21 -6.07 -15.29
N LYS A 60 7.05 -6.46 -16.55
CA LYS A 60 6.98 -5.59 -17.75
C LYS A 60 8.30 -5.15 -18.41
N ASN A 61 9.31 -6.02 -18.56
CA ASN A 61 10.56 -5.72 -19.32
C ASN A 61 11.17 -4.34 -19.00
N ARG A 62 11.13 -3.92 -17.74
CA ARG A 62 11.61 -2.61 -17.35
C ARG A 62 13.14 -2.61 -17.34
N SER A 63 13.73 -1.54 -17.87
CA SER A 63 15.19 -1.36 -17.81
C SER A 63 15.66 -1.11 -16.38
N ILE A 64 16.95 -1.33 -16.12
CA ILE A 64 17.59 -1.00 -14.85
C ILE A 64 17.37 0.48 -14.48
N ASP A 65 17.46 1.40 -15.45
CA ASP A 65 17.23 2.83 -15.21
C ASP A 65 15.78 3.14 -14.82
N GLN A 66 14.81 2.47 -15.44
CA GLN A 66 13.40 2.59 -15.04
C GLN A 66 13.19 2.02 -13.64
N ALA A 67 13.83 0.90 -13.30
CA ALA A 67 13.77 0.34 -11.95
C ALA A 67 14.38 1.29 -10.91
N LYS A 68 15.54 1.89 -11.20
CA LYS A 68 16.17 2.91 -10.34
C LYS A 68 15.25 4.11 -10.15
N ARG A 69 14.64 4.62 -11.23
CA ARG A 69 13.66 5.71 -11.14
C ARG A 69 12.45 5.33 -10.30
N LEU A 70 11.88 4.14 -10.46
CA LEU A 70 10.73 3.69 -9.65
C LEU A 70 11.07 3.51 -8.18
N LEU A 71 12.29 3.03 -7.89
CA LEU A 71 12.77 2.87 -6.52
C LEU A 71 13.14 4.22 -5.89
N LYS A 72 13.61 5.20 -6.68
CA LYS A 72 13.89 6.59 -6.23
C LYS A 72 12.63 7.46 -6.11
N ILE A 73 11.72 7.39 -7.08
CA ILE A 73 10.49 8.22 -7.19
C ILE A 73 9.34 7.61 -6.36
N GLY A 74 9.32 6.29 -6.17
CA GLY A 74 8.10 5.60 -5.76
C GLY A 74 8.09 4.96 -4.38
N ASN A 75 9.12 5.07 -3.52
CA ASN A 75 9.15 4.23 -2.32
C ASN A 75 10.01 4.70 -1.14
N ALA A 76 10.35 5.99 -1.00
CA ALA A 76 11.03 6.44 0.23
C ALA A 76 10.18 6.12 1.49
N ASP A 77 8.85 6.05 1.35
CA ASP A 77 7.91 5.82 2.45
C ASP A 77 7.00 4.60 2.35
N ILE A 78 6.68 4.10 1.15
CA ILE A 78 5.69 3.01 0.95
C ILE A 78 6.36 1.63 1.09
N GLY A 79 7.64 1.51 0.72
CA GLY A 79 8.44 0.30 0.94
C GLY A 79 8.86 0.06 2.40
N ARG A 80 8.54 1.00 3.31
CA ARG A 80 8.86 0.94 4.76
C ARG A 80 7.64 0.75 5.65
N ILE A 81 6.42 0.68 5.09
CA ILE A 81 5.24 0.47 5.91
C ILE A 81 5.26 -0.98 6.36
N ASP A 82 5.53 -1.20 7.66
CA ASP A 82 5.20 -2.45 8.30
C ASP A 82 3.68 -2.52 8.44
N TRP A 83 3.07 -3.35 7.61
CA TRP A 83 1.62 -3.57 7.57
C TRP A 83 1.15 -4.52 8.68
N LYS A 84 2.06 -5.25 9.31
CA LYS A 84 1.73 -6.21 10.35
C LYS A 84 1.20 -5.48 11.59
N ASN A 85 0.18 -6.05 12.21
CA ASN A 85 -0.45 -5.51 13.43
C ASN A 85 -1.03 -4.08 13.30
N GLN A 86 -1.16 -3.53 12.08
CA GLN A 86 -1.75 -2.21 11.87
C GLN A 86 -3.28 -2.27 11.83
N THR A 87 -3.93 -1.24 12.37
CA THR A 87 -5.36 -0.96 12.15
C THR A 87 -5.49 -0.04 10.94
N ILE A 88 -6.15 -0.51 9.89
CA ILE A 88 -6.24 0.22 8.62
C ILE A 88 -7.68 0.66 8.37
N LEU A 89 -7.91 1.92 8.04
CA LEU A 89 -9.19 2.40 7.50
C LEU A 89 -9.10 2.57 5.99
N LEU A 90 -10.00 1.94 5.26
CA LEU A 90 -10.08 2.01 3.80
C LEU A 90 -11.41 2.66 3.39
N THR A 91 -11.36 3.95 3.06
CA THR A 91 -12.54 4.66 2.52
C THR A 91 -12.76 4.24 1.06
N GLY A 92 -14.01 4.05 0.64
CA GLY A 92 -14.32 3.55 -0.70
C GLY A 92 -13.94 2.07 -0.88
N GLY A 93 -13.76 1.33 0.23
CA GLY A 93 -13.19 -0.02 0.22
C GLY A 93 -14.03 -1.09 -0.47
N THR A 94 -15.30 -0.83 -0.76
CA THR A 94 -16.17 -1.73 -1.53
C THR A 94 -15.91 -1.70 -3.04
N GLY A 95 -15.11 -0.74 -3.53
CA GLY A 95 -14.70 -0.67 -4.93
C GLY A 95 -13.75 -1.79 -5.37
N SER A 96 -13.43 -1.84 -6.67
CA SER A 96 -12.53 -2.84 -7.24
C SER A 96 -11.14 -2.84 -6.59
N PHE A 97 -10.58 -1.64 -6.37
CA PHE A 97 -9.31 -1.48 -5.65
C PHE A 97 -9.41 -2.08 -4.24
N GLY A 98 -10.45 -1.72 -3.48
CA GLY A 98 -10.54 -2.12 -2.09
C GLY A 98 -10.74 -3.63 -1.90
N LYS A 99 -11.55 -4.27 -2.76
CA LYS A 99 -11.66 -5.74 -2.80
C LYS A 99 -10.29 -6.41 -3.09
N HIS A 100 -9.50 -5.85 -4.01
CA HIS A 100 -8.17 -6.37 -4.33
C HIS A 100 -7.13 -6.10 -3.22
N PHE A 101 -7.18 -4.91 -2.62
CA PHE A 101 -6.35 -4.52 -1.49
C PHE A 101 -6.56 -5.46 -0.31
N CYS A 102 -7.81 -5.70 0.09
CA CYS A 102 -8.12 -6.63 1.19
C CYS A 102 -7.56 -8.03 0.92
N ARG A 103 -7.74 -8.55 -0.29
CA ARG A 103 -7.19 -9.86 -0.68
C ARG A 103 -5.66 -9.90 -0.51
N ILE A 104 -4.93 -8.90 -1.02
CA ILE A 104 -3.46 -8.86 -0.91
C ILE A 104 -3.03 -8.73 0.56
N MET A 105 -3.69 -7.86 1.32
CA MET A 105 -3.35 -7.58 2.72
C MET A 105 -3.55 -8.81 3.60
N LEU A 106 -4.69 -9.49 3.48
CA LEU A 106 -4.97 -10.70 4.25
C LEU A 106 -4.07 -11.87 3.85
N GLN A 107 -3.73 -12.01 2.56
CA GLN A 107 -2.89 -13.12 2.09
C GLN A 107 -1.40 -12.95 2.41
N ASN A 108 -0.88 -11.72 2.39
CA ASN A 108 0.57 -11.49 2.40
C ASN A 108 1.07 -10.66 3.59
N TYR A 109 0.23 -9.85 4.22
CA TYR A 109 0.67 -8.82 5.17
C TYR A 109 0.06 -8.94 6.56
N HIS A 110 -1.10 -9.59 6.71
CA HIS A 110 -1.74 -9.94 7.98
C HIS A 110 -1.85 -8.74 8.96
N PRO A 111 -2.57 -7.68 8.58
CA PRO A 111 -2.81 -6.54 9.48
C PRO A 111 -3.69 -6.97 10.67
N LYS A 112 -3.73 -6.14 11.72
CA LYS A 112 -4.60 -6.39 12.88
C LYS A 112 -6.07 -6.38 12.48
N VAL A 113 -6.49 -5.36 11.73
CA VAL A 113 -7.84 -5.25 11.19
C VAL A 113 -7.89 -4.27 10.02
N ILE A 114 -8.74 -4.55 9.03
CA ILE A 114 -9.07 -3.64 7.94
C ILE A 114 -10.52 -3.16 8.11
N ARG A 115 -10.72 -1.87 8.33
CA ARG A 115 -12.04 -1.23 8.41
C ARG A 115 -12.44 -0.72 7.02
N ILE A 116 -13.47 -1.30 6.44
CA ILE A 116 -14.08 -0.88 5.17
C ILE A 116 -15.08 0.23 5.45
N TYR A 117 -14.83 1.42 4.91
CA TYR A 117 -15.70 2.57 5.06
C TYR A 117 -16.34 2.92 3.72
N SER A 118 -17.66 2.72 3.58
CA SER A 118 -18.39 3.03 2.35
C SER A 118 -19.89 3.18 2.59
N ARG A 119 -20.61 3.72 1.59
CA ARG A 119 -22.05 3.99 1.67
C ARG A 119 -22.94 2.80 1.31
N ASP A 120 -22.46 1.95 0.42
CA ASP A 120 -23.24 0.89 -0.22
C ASP A 120 -23.27 -0.38 0.64
N GLU A 121 -24.41 -0.59 1.32
CA GLU A 121 -24.64 -1.73 2.22
C GLU A 121 -24.55 -3.06 1.48
N LEU A 122 -25.16 -3.18 0.29
CA LEU A 122 -25.16 -4.40 -0.49
C LEU A 122 -23.72 -4.82 -0.83
N LYS A 123 -22.87 -3.89 -1.29
CA LYS A 123 -21.47 -4.20 -1.57
C LYS A 123 -20.66 -4.56 -0.33
N GLN A 124 -21.00 -4.02 0.85
CA GLN A 124 -20.39 -4.46 2.11
C GLN A 124 -20.83 -5.87 2.48
N HIS A 125 -22.11 -6.20 2.29
CA HIS A 125 -22.62 -7.56 2.50
C HIS A 125 -21.91 -8.57 1.59
N GLU A 126 -21.78 -8.27 0.29
CA GLU A 126 -21.00 -9.10 -0.65
C GLU A 126 -19.54 -9.29 -0.21
N MET A 127 -18.89 -8.21 0.26
CA MET A 127 -17.53 -8.33 0.79
C MET A 127 -17.47 -9.19 2.04
N ARG A 128 -18.46 -9.08 2.93
CA ARG A 128 -18.54 -9.85 4.17
C ARG A 128 -18.66 -11.34 3.90
N GLN A 129 -19.50 -11.74 2.93
CA GLN A 129 -19.58 -13.13 2.48
C GLN A 129 -18.23 -13.65 1.98
N LYS A 130 -17.40 -12.78 1.40
CA LYS A 130 -16.10 -13.15 0.82
C LYS A 130 -14.93 -13.13 1.82
N PHE A 131 -14.90 -12.17 2.73
CA PHE A 131 -13.75 -11.91 3.61
C PHE A 131 -14.03 -12.18 5.10
N GLY A 132 -15.29 -12.42 5.47
CA GLY A 132 -15.71 -12.62 6.86
C GLY A 132 -15.57 -11.36 7.71
N ASP A 133 -15.68 -11.56 9.03
CA ASP A 133 -15.67 -10.47 10.02
C ASP A 133 -14.51 -10.55 11.03
N GLU A 134 -13.62 -11.54 10.91
CA GLU A 134 -12.54 -11.74 11.87
C GLU A 134 -11.50 -10.62 11.77
N TYR A 135 -10.98 -10.38 10.55
CA TYR A 135 -9.93 -9.40 10.25
C TYR A 135 -10.43 -8.21 9.41
N VAL A 136 -11.70 -8.22 9.01
CA VAL A 136 -12.33 -7.14 8.25
C VAL A 136 -13.56 -6.66 9.00
N ARG A 137 -13.72 -5.34 9.10
CA ARG A 137 -14.87 -4.70 9.75
C ARG A 137 -15.52 -3.74 8.78
N TYR A 138 -16.83 -3.62 8.83
CA TYR A 138 -17.60 -2.88 7.84
C TYR A 138 -18.33 -1.71 8.50
N PHE A 139 -18.06 -0.51 8.03
CA PHE A 139 -18.59 0.74 8.54
C PHE A 139 -19.36 1.42 7.42
N ILE A 140 -20.68 1.55 7.60
CA ILE A 140 -21.48 2.41 6.73
C ILE A 140 -21.18 3.87 7.05
N GLY A 141 -20.88 4.66 6.03
CA GLY A 141 -20.63 6.09 6.15
C GLY A 141 -20.20 6.75 4.83
N ASP A 142 -20.26 8.08 4.80
CA ASP A 142 -19.83 8.93 3.68
C ASP A 142 -18.61 9.76 4.11
N VAL A 143 -17.65 9.98 3.21
CA VAL A 143 -16.50 10.86 3.47
C VAL A 143 -16.91 12.33 3.61
N ARG A 144 -18.13 12.65 3.18
CA ARG A 144 -18.75 13.97 3.36
C ARG A 144 -19.26 14.21 4.78
N ASP A 145 -19.29 13.19 5.63
CA ASP A 145 -19.69 13.28 7.04
C ASP A 145 -18.43 13.21 7.94
N PRO A 146 -17.93 14.36 8.43
CA PRO A 146 -16.70 14.41 9.21
C PRO A 146 -16.83 13.74 10.57
N ASP A 147 -17.99 13.84 11.24
CA ASP A 147 -18.20 13.22 12.55
C ASP A 147 -18.21 11.69 12.45
N ARG A 148 -18.83 11.16 11.39
CA ARG A 148 -18.82 9.73 11.12
C ARG A 148 -17.43 9.22 10.76
N LEU A 149 -16.66 9.99 9.99
CA LEU A 149 -15.26 9.69 9.67
C LEU A 149 -14.40 9.66 10.94
N LYS A 150 -14.51 10.65 11.81
CA LYS A 150 -13.77 10.73 13.07
C LYS A 150 -14.01 9.50 13.95
N ARG A 151 -15.28 9.08 14.10
CA ARG A 151 -15.62 7.82 14.80
C ARG A 151 -15.04 6.58 14.11
N ALA A 152 -15.00 6.54 12.78
CA ALA A 152 -14.42 5.41 12.04
C ALA A 152 -12.88 5.36 12.15
N MET A 153 -12.23 6.50 12.37
CA MET A 153 -10.77 6.65 12.50
C MET A 153 -10.21 6.41 13.90
N GLU A 154 -11.06 6.22 14.92
CA GLU A 154 -10.58 5.97 16.29
C GLU A 154 -9.68 4.72 16.38
N GLY A 155 -8.43 4.92 16.83
CA GLY A 155 -7.42 3.87 16.94
C GLY A 155 -6.90 3.33 15.60
N VAL A 156 -7.07 4.07 14.50
CA VAL A 156 -6.53 3.73 13.19
C VAL A 156 -5.08 4.18 13.07
N ASP A 157 -4.20 3.30 12.61
CA ASP A 157 -2.79 3.63 12.37
C ASP A 157 -2.59 4.23 10.97
N ILE A 158 -3.30 3.68 9.98
CA ILE A 158 -3.12 4.02 8.56
C ILE A 158 -4.47 4.19 7.89
N VAL A 159 -4.63 5.29 7.14
CA VAL A 159 -5.78 5.50 6.25
C VAL A 159 -5.34 5.28 4.81
N VAL A 160 -6.10 4.46 4.09
CA VAL A 160 -6.03 4.34 2.62
C VAL A 160 -7.28 4.98 2.05
N HIS A 161 -7.11 6.12 1.37
CA HIS A 161 -8.22 6.89 0.81
C HIS A 161 -8.47 6.52 -0.65
N ALA A 162 -9.49 5.69 -0.89
CA ALA A 162 -9.93 5.25 -2.21
C ALA A 162 -11.37 5.70 -2.57
N ALA A 163 -12.01 6.54 -1.75
CA ALA A 163 -13.35 7.05 -2.02
C ALA A 163 -13.28 8.21 -3.02
N ALA A 164 -13.87 8.05 -4.20
CA ALA A 164 -13.94 9.10 -5.21
C ALA A 164 -15.08 8.83 -6.20
N LEU A 165 -15.59 9.91 -6.81
CA LEU A 165 -16.26 9.83 -8.11
C LEU A 165 -15.20 9.88 -9.21
N LYS A 166 -15.09 8.78 -9.97
CA LYS A 166 -13.99 8.55 -10.92
C LYS A 166 -14.40 8.50 -12.39
N GLN A 167 -15.69 8.43 -12.67
CA GLN A 167 -16.21 8.35 -14.03
C GLN A 167 -16.37 9.77 -14.58
N VAL A 168 -15.66 10.08 -15.67
CA VAL A 168 -15.63 11.42 -16.27
C VAL A 168 -17.04 11.91 -16.59
N PRO A 169 -17.90 11.15 -17.30
CA PRO A 169 -19.25 11.63 -17.62
C PRO A 169 -20.10 11.92 -16.37
N SER A 170 -19.94 11.13 -15.31
CA SER A 170 -20.66 11.35 -14.05
C SER A 170 -20.20 12.63 -13.35
N CYS A 171 -18.92 12.96 -13.40
CA CYS A 171 -18.38 14.19 -12.82
C CYS A 171 -18.77 15.42 -13.65
N GLU A 172 -18.80 15.31 -14.98
CA GLU A 172 -19.25 16.41 -15.85
C GLU A 172 -20.74 16.71 -15.66
N TYR A 173 -21.56 15.66 -15.52
CA TYR A 173 -22.99 15.83 -15.28
C TYR A 173 -23.32 16.27 -13.84
N ASN A 174 -22.48 15.87 -12.86
CA ASN A 174 -22.69 16.17 -11.43
C ASN A 174 -21.44 16.83 -10.80
N PRO A 175 -21.04 18.02 -11.26
CA PRO A 175 -19.76 18.62 -10.88
C PRO A 175 -19.67 18.93 -9.38
N PHE A 176 -20.75 19.45 -8.78
CA PHE A 176 -20.77 19.73 -7.34
C PHE A 176 -20.70 18.45 -6.49
N GLU A 177 -21.21 17.32 -6.98
CA GLU A 177 -21.09 16.05 -6.30
C GLU A 177 -19.66 15.50 -6.38
N ALA A 178 -18.96 15.77 -7.49
CA ALA A 178 -17.53 15.50 -7.62
C ALA A 178 -16.71 16.36 -6.65
N VAL A 179 -17.00 17.66 -6.53
CA VAL A 179 -16.36 18.56 -5.55
C VAL A 179 -16.58 18.04 -4.12
N LYS A 180 -17.82 17.76 -3.73
CA LYS A 180 -18.14 17.28 -2.37
C LYS A 180 -17.42 15.97 -2.04
N THR A 181 -17.34 15.02 -2.98
CA THR A 181 -16.67 13.73 -2.71
C THR A 181 -15.16 13.82 -2.78
N ASN A 182 -14.63 14.40 -3.86
CA ASN A 182 -13.22 14.30 -4.20
C ASN A 182 -12.38 15.40 -3.56
N ILE A 183 -12.97 16.58 -3.29
CA ILE A 183 -12.27 17.72 -2.68
C ILE A 183 -12.63 17.79 -1.19
N HIS A 184 -13.88 18.09 -0.86
CA HIS A 184 -14.28 18.23 0.55
C HIS A 184 -14.19 16.90 1.31
N GLY A 185 -14.56 15.78 0.66
CA GLY A 185 -14.41 14.46 1.26
C GLY A 185 -12.95 14.09 1.53
N ALA A 186 -12.02 14.47 0.65
CA ALA A 186 -10.59 14.28 0.88
C ALA A 186 -10.07 15.18 2.01
N GLN A 187 -10.53 16.44 2.07
CA GLN A 187 -10.23 17.35 3.18
C GLN A 187 -10.70 16.77 4.51
N ASN A 188 -11.95 16.31 4.61
CA ASN A 188 -12.49 15.69 5.82
C ASN A 188 -11.68 14.47 6.27
N VAL A 189 -11.16 13.68 5.33
CA VAL A 189 -10.27 12.54 5.65
C VAL A 189 -8.96 13.02 6.25
N ILE A 190 -8.37 14.08 5.73
CA ILE A 190 -7.12 14.66 6.26
C ILE A 190 -7.35 15.24 7.65
N ASP A 191 -8.40 16.04 7.82
CA ASP A 191 -8.73 16.69 9.10
C ASP A 191 -9.03 15.65 10.18
N ALA A 192 -9.85 14.63 9.87
CA ALA A 192 -10.14 13.54 10.80
C ALA A 192 -8.89 12.71 11.15
N ALA A 193 -7.99 12.51 10.20
CA ALA A 193 -6.74 11.79 10.43
C ALA A 193 -5.80 12.56 11.40
N ILE A 194 -5.68 13.87 11.22
CA ILE A 194 -4.93 14.75 12.14
C ILE A 194 -5.54 14.69 13.54
N ASP A 195 -6.86 14.89 13.64
CA ASP A 195 -7.60 14.93 14.91
C ASP A 195 -7.53 13.64 15.72
N THR A 196 -7.40 12.49 15.05
CA THR A 196 -7.39 11.17 15.67
C THR A 196 -5.99 10.56 15.84
N GLY A 197 -4.94 11.28 15.41
CA GLY A 197 -3.55 10.84 15.52
C GLY A 197 -3.17 9.70 14.55
N VAL A 198 -3.85 9.60 13.40
CA VAL A 198 -3.47 8.65 12.35
C VAL A 198 -2.04 8.96 11.88
N LYS A 199 -1.19 7.93 11.83
CA LYS A 199 0.25 8.10 11.55
C LYS A 199 0.54 8.35 10.07
N LYS A 200 -0.30 7.80 9.18
CA LYS A 200 -0.09 7.89 7.74
C LYS A 200 -1.40 7.84 6.96
N VAL A 201 -1.56 8.76 6.00
CA VAL A 201 -2.64 8.75 5.02
C VAL A 201 -2.06 8.48 3.64
N ILE A 202 -2.64 7.52 2.92
CA ILE A 202 -2.26 7.15 1.55
C ILE A 202 -3.45 7.45 0.65
N ALA A 203 -3.32 8.49 -0.17
CA ALA A 203 -4.35 8.85 -1.14
C ALA A 203 -4.10 8.17 -2.50
N LEU A 204 -5.17 7.68 -3.13
CA LEU A 204 -5.11 7.20 -4.51
C LEU A 204 -5.32 8.37 -5.47
N SER A 205 -4.40 8.52 -6.44
CA SER A 205 -4.52 9.48 -7.53
C SER A 205 -4.65 8.76 -8.89
N THR A 206 -4.91 9.51 -9.95
CA THR A 206 -5.04 9.01 -11.32
C THR A 206 -4.29 9.91 -12.29
N ASP A 207 -3.95 9.36 -13.45
CA ASP A 207 -3.38 10.08 -14.59
C ASP A 207 -4.31 11.12 -15.23
N LYS A 208 -5.58 11.17 -14.82
CA LYS A 208 -6.56 12.20 -15.25
C LYS A 208 -6.46 13.50 -14.46
N ALA A 209 -5.55 13.58 -13.49
CA ALA A 209 -5.33 14.78 -12.67
C ALA A 209 -4.27 15.73 -13.28
N VAL A 210 -3.88 15.50 -14.54
CA VAL A 210 -2.83 16.24 -15.27
C VAL A 210 -3.46 17.13 -16.33
#